data_AF-A0AAP7UKD8-F1
#
_entry.id   AF-A0AAP7UKD8-F1
#
_cell.length_a   1.000
_cell.length_b   1.000
_cell.length_c   1.000
_cell.angle_alpha   90.00
_cell.angle_beta   90.00
_cell.angle_gamma   90.00
#
_symmetry.space_group_name_H-M   'P 1'
#
loop_
_entity.id
_entity.type
_entity.pdbx_description
1 polymer ?
#
loop_
_entity_poly.entity_id
_entity_poly.type
_entity_poly.pdbx_seq_one_letter_code
_entity_poly.pdbx_strand_id
1 'polypeptide(L)'
;MKKGLEQGAKSLDRVSIPNLLPYSPKFQMAGGPKLPYNVFDGENLKNKLLSMAKRLDNNSGYGISKTGRRLPAPKSPPTVVSYGNHYVRWKRKKVLKPNVVYSTKQGYTYTTDHYGRIVKVEASDLKYGEVKRNQYAQSNSGKPDRLMDDDGGHLIASIFKGSGDIDNLVPMSSQINRSGGKWYQLEQEWLAALRKDPPETVSVSIESIRYEGDSMRPTLFKIKYKIGARRVKKVSIENKPGG
;
A
#
# COMPACT_ATOMS: atom_id res chain seq x y z
N MET A 1 -4.04 2.81 -18.58
CA MET A 1 -5.11 2.10 -17.84
C MET A 1 -5.39 0.66 -18.33
N LYS A 2 -4.65 0.08 -19.30
CA LYS A 2 -5.00 -1.24 -19.86
C LYS A 2 -4.22 -2.47 -19.32
N LYS A 3 -3.05 -2.33 -18.67
CA LYS A 3 -2.19 -3.49 -18.30
C LYS A 3 -2.53 -4.19 -16.97
N GLY A 4 -3.15 -3.50 -16.00
CA GLY A 4 -3.51 -4.10 -14.70
C GLY A 4 -4.75 -4.99 -14.75
N LEU A 5 -5.69 -4.68 -15.65
CA LEU A 5 -6.87 -5.49 -15.91
C LEU A 5 -6.51 -6.84 -16.57
N GLU A 6 -5.44 -6.89 -17.36
CA GLU A 6 -4.97 -8.13 -17.99
C GLU A 6 -4.35 -9.11 -16.98
N GLN A 7 -3.70 -8.65 -15.91
CA GLN A 7 -3.06 -9.56 -14.95
C GLN A 7 -4.04 -10.21 -13.96
N GLY A 8 -5.08 -9.48 -13.54
CA GLY A 8 -6.19 -10.06 -12.78
C GLY A 8 -7.11 -10.94 -13.63
N ALA A 9 -7.23 -10.67 -14.93
CA ALA A 9 -7.89 -11.58 -15.88
C ALA A 9 -7.06 -12.86 -16.11
N LYS A 10 -5.72 -12.76 -16.21
CA LYS A 10 -4.82 -13.91 -16.42
C LYS A 10 -4.73 -14.88 -15.24
N SER A 11 -4.96 -14.44 -14.00
CA SER A 11 -5.04 -15.37 -12.85
C SER A 11 -6.39 -16.10 -12.78
N LEU A 12 -7.46 -15.51 -13.32
CA LEU A 12 -8.77 -16.14 -13.46
C LEU A 12 -8.88 -17.05 -14.68
N ASP A 13 -8.05 -16.86 -15.70
CA ASP A 13 -7.95 -17.76 -16.88
C ASP A 13 -7.26 -19.09 -16.55
N ARG A 14 -6.47 -19.17 -15.48
CA ARG A 14 -5.82 -20.42 -15.03
C ARG A 14 -6.70 -21.27 -14.13
N VAL A 15 -7.84 -20.75 -13.69
CA VAL A 15 -8.80 -21.50 -12.87
C VAL A 15 -9.91 -21.97 -13.78
N SER A 16 -9.72 -23.13 -14.39
CA SER A 16 -10.84 -23.80 -15.04
C SER A 16 -11.82 -24.22 -13.94
N ILE A 17 -12.95 -23.51 -13.85
CA ILE A 17 -14.08 -23.82 -12.95
C ILE A 17 -14.52 -25.31 -13.02
N PRO A 18 -14.39 -26.05 -14.15
CA PRO A 18 -14.72 -27.48 -14.17
C PRO A 18 -13.95 -28.36 -13.18
N ASN A 19 -12.78 -27.92 -12.69
CA ASN A 19 -11.95 -28.67 -11.74
C ASN A 19 -12.23 -28.32 -10.26
N LEU A 20 -13.13 -27.36 -10.00
CA LEU A 20 -13.49 -26.90 -8.65
C LEU A 20 -14.83 -27.44 -8.16
N LEU A 21 -15.56 -28.15 -9.00
CA LEU A 21 -16.85 -28.74 -8.67
C LEU A 21 -16.75 -30.26 -8.76
N PRO A 22 -17.20 -31.01 -7.74
CA PRO A 22 -17.09 -32.48 -7.71
C PRO A 22 -17.91 -33.20 -8.79
N TYR A 23 -18.67 -32.46 -9.61
CA TYR A 23 -19.56 -33.00 -10.63
C TYR A 23 -19.29 -32.33 -11.98
N SER A 24 -18.14 -32.64 -12.59
CA SER A 24 -17.94 -32.38 -14.03
C SER A 24 -18.70 -33.43 -14.85
N PRO A 25 -19.27 -33.10 -16.03
CA PRO A 25 -20.12 -34.01 -16.82
C PRO A 25 -19.39 -35.24 -17.42
N LYS A 26 -18.11 -35.44 -17.09
CA LYS A 26 -17.27 -36.51 -17.68
C LYS A 26 -17.66 -37.93 -17.26
N PHE A 27 -18.63 -38.09 -16.35
CA PHE A 27 -19.09 -39.39 -15.85
C PHE A 27 -20.60 -39.58 -16.07
N GLN A 28 -21.06 -39.44 -17.32
CA GLN A 28 -22.38 -39.95 -17.68
C GLN A 28 -22.21 -41.38 -18.22
N MET A 29 -22.53 -42.36 -17.38
CA MET A 29 -22.56 -43.77 -17.78
C MET A 29 -23.72 -44.00 -18.76
N ALA A 30 -23.46 -44.65 -19.89
CA ALA A 30 -24.47 -44.96 -20.89
C ALA A 30 -25.59 -45.83 -20.28
N GLY A 31 -26.83 -45.33 -20.27
CA GLY A 31 -28.03 -46.07 -19.85
C GLY A 31 -28.64 -45.69 -18.49
N GLY A 32 -28.04 -44.78 -17.72
CA GLY A 32 -28.63 -44.31 -16.44
C GLY A 32 -29.62 -43.15 -16.60
N PRO A 33 -30.62 -43.01 -15.69
CA PRO A 33 -31.53 -41.86 -15.70
C PRO A 33 -30.75 -40.54 -15.54
N LYS A 34 -31.14 -39.51 -16.30
CA LYS A 34 -30.53 -38.18 -16.25
C LYS A 34 -30.67 -37.61 -14.83
N LEU A 35 -29.57 -37.60 -14.08
CA LEU A 35 -29.51 -36.87 -12.81
C LEU A 35 -29.72 -35.37 -13.11
N PRO A 36 -30.59 -34.66 -12.38
CA PRO A 36 -30.73 -33.21 -12.55
C PRO A 36 -29.42 -32.54 -12.14
N TYR A 37 -28.71 -31.97 -13.11
CA TYR A 37 -27.55 -31.13 -12.85
C TYR A 37 -27.99 -29.68 -12.96
N ASN A 38 -27.69 -28.88 -11.95
CA ASN A 38 -27.83 -27.43 -12.06
C ASN A 38 -26.75 -26.94 -13.03
N VAL A 39 -27.16 -26.55 -14.25
CA VAL A 39 -26.28 -25.84 -15.19
C VAL A 39 -25.97 -24.49 -14.60
N PHE A 40 -24.85 -24.40 -13.91
CA PHE A 40 -24.39 -23.15 -13.35
C PHE A 40 -23.66 -22.38 -14.45
N ASP A 41 -24.24 -21.28 -14.90
CA ASP A 41 -23.63 -20.41 -15.90
C ASP A 41 -22.44 -19.66 -15.28
N GLY A 42 -21.28 -20.29 -15.38
CA GLY A 42 -20.03 -19.77 -14.82
C GLY A 42 -19.59 -18.44 -15.43
N GLU A 43 -19.93 -18.18 -16.70
CA GLU A 43 -19.60 -16.93 -17.38
C GLU A 43 -20.49 -15.78 -16.90
N ASN A 44 -21.81 -16.01 -16.80
CA ASN A 44 -22.71 -15.01 -16.23
C ASN A 44 -22.43 -14.76 -14.76
N LEU A 45 -22.10 -15.79 -13.96
CA LEU A 45 -21.69 -15.55 -12.57
C LEU A 45 -20.37 -14.77 -12.51
N LYS A 46 -19.35 -15.13 -13.31
CA LYS A 46 -18.07 -14.39 -13.38
C LYS A 46 -18.30 -12.93 -13.76
N ASN A 47 -19.11 -12.66 -14.77
CA ASN A 47 -19.42 -11.30 -15.22
C ASN A 47 -20.26 -10.51 -14.20
N LYS A 48 -21.21 -11.18 -13.52
CA LYS A 48 -22.01 -10.59 -12.44
C LYS A 48 -21.13 -10.29 -11.21
N LEU A 49 -20.22 -11.18 -10.84
CA LEU A 49 -19.22 -10.95 -9.79
C LEU A 49 -18.25 -9.83 -10.17
N LEU A 50 -17.76 -9.77 -11.42
CA LEU A 50 -16.93 -8.67 -11.89
C LEU A 50 -17.65 -7.33 -11.87
N SER A 51 -18.92 -7.29 -12.28
CA SER A 51 -19.72 -6.07 -12.27
C SER A 51 -20.08 -5.63 -10.85
N MET A 52 -20.35 -6.56 -9.94
CA MET A 52 -20.50 -6.31 -8.51
C MET A 52 -19.20 -5.78 -7.89
N ALA A 53 -18.06 -6.40 -8.19
CA ALA A 53 -16.75 -5.95 -7.73
C ALA A 53 -16.42 -4.54 -8.26
N LYS A 54 -16.68 -4.25 -9.54
CA LYS A 54 -16.54 -2.90 -10.13
C LYS A 54 -17.47 -1.88 -9.47
N ARG A 55 -18.71 -2.26 -9.14
CA ARG A 55 -19.67 -1.39 -8.43
C ARG A 55 -19.24 -1.12 -6.98
N LEU A 56 -18.66 -2.11 -6.29
CA LEU A 56 -18.10 -1.96 -4.94
C LEU A 56 -16.82 -1.13 -4.93
N ASP A 57 -15.97 -1.22 -5.96
CA ASP A 57 -14.75 -0.41 -6.07
C ASP A 57 -15.07 1.08 -6.36
N ASN A 58 -16.17 1.34 -7.08
CA ASN A 58 -16.62 2.69 -7.42
C ASN A 58 -17.46 3.36 -6.33
N ASN A 59 -18.12 2.60 -5.47
CA ASN A 59 -18.85 3.13 -4.32
C ASN A 59 -18.06 2.77 -3.06
N SER A 60 -17.22 3.69 -2.58
CA SER A 60 -16.39 3.47 -1.41
C SER A 60 -17.28 3.42 -0.15
N GLY A 61 -18.02 2.33 0.02
CA GLY A 61 -18.95 2.04 1.11
C GLY A 61 -18.26 1.82 2.45
N TYR A 62 -17.18 2.55 2.70
CA TYR A 62 -16.56 2.65 4.01
C TYR A 62 -17.48 3.54 4.84
N GLY A 63 -18.28 2.91 5.69
CA GLY A 63 -19.15 3.63 6.62
C GLY A 63 -18.36 4.57 7.53
N ILE A 64 -19.09 5.32 8.34
CA ILE A 64 -18.53 6.33 9.23
C ILE A 64 -18.64 5.81 10.67
N SER A 65 -17.54 5.80 11.41
CA SER A 65 -17.60 5.51 12.84
C SER A 65 -18.37 6.62 13.57
N LYS A 66 -18.84 6.36 14.79
CA LYS A 66 -19.45 7.40 15.64
C LYS A 66 -18.53 8.62 15.85
N THR A 67 -17.21 8.42 15.72
CA THR A 67 -16.17 9.47 15.84
C THR A 67 -15.90 10.22 14.53
N GLY A 68 -16.66 9.96 13.46
CA GLY A 68 -16.47 10.63 12.17
C GLY A 68 -15.29 10.08 11.34
N ARG A 69 -14.66 8.98 11.79
CA ARG A 69 -13.57 8.31 11.08
C ARG A 69 -14.11 7.37 10.01
N ARG A 70 -13.24 7.05 9.05
CA ARG A 70 -13.51 6.00 8.06
C ARG A 70 -13.52 4.64 8.76
N LEU A 71 -14.58 3.87 8.60
CA LEU A 71 -14.60 2.48 9.07
C LEU A 71 -13.58 1.63 8.29
N PRO A 72 -12.90 0.70 8.97
CA PRO A 72 -11.98 -0.20 8.30
C PRO A 72 -12.71 -1.09 7.30
N ALA A 73 -12.00 -1.47 6.24
CA ALA A 73 -12.38 -2.58 5.40
C ALA A 73 -12.38 -3.90 6.20
N PRO A 74 -13.10 -4.93 5.74
CA PRO A 74 -12.83 -6.29 6.19
C PRO A 74 -11.34 -6.61 6.03
N LYS A 75 -10.77 -7.30 7.02
CA LYS A 75 -9.38 -7.75 6.92
C LYS A 75 -9.27 -8.77 5.79
N SER A 76 -8.41 -8.49 4.82
CA SER A 76 -8.14 -9.38 3.70
C SER A 76 -6.66 -9.26 3.32
N PRO A 77 -6.08 -10.28 2.67
CA PRO A 77 -4.76 -10.14 2.07
C PRO A 77 -4.69 -8.92 1.14
N PRO A 78 -3.59 -8.16 1.14
CA PRO A 78 -3.43 -7.03 0.24
C PRO A 78 -3.47 -7.43 -1.24
N THR A 79 -4.18 -6.66 -2.06
CA THR A 79 -4.24 -6.88 -3.52
C THR A 79 -3.33 -5.89 -4.24
N VAL A 80 -2.57 -6.36 -5.24
CA VAL A 80 -1.71 -5.49 -6.05
C VAL A 80 -2.54 -4.65 -7.01
N VAL A 81 -2.32 -3.33 -7.01
CA VAL A 81 -2.98 -2.37 -7.90
C VAL A 81 -1.96 -1.52 -8.65
N SER A 82 -2.32 -1.07 -9.86
CA SER A 82 -1.47 -0.15 -10.60
C SER A 82 -1.41 1.22 -9.92
N TYR A 83 -0.25 1.90 -10.00
CA TYR A 83 -0.09 3.25 -9.49
C TYR A 83 -1.16 4.21 -10.05
N GLY A 84 -1.78 4.99 -9.15
CA GLY A 84 -2.95 5.84 -9.41
C GLY A 84 -4.27 5.19 -8.97
N ASN A 85 -4.39 3.86 -9.09
CA ASN A 85 -5.57 3.12 -8.65
C ASN A 85 -5.53 2.77 -7.15
N HIS A 86 -4.43 3.09 -6.46
CA HIS A 86 -4.32 2.99 -5.00
C HIS A 86 -5.05 4.11 -4.27
N TYR A 87 -5.57 5.11 -4.98
CA TYR A 87 -6.39 6.16 -4.41
C TYR A 87 -7.88 5.83 -4.52
N VAL A 88 -8.64 6.34 -3.55
CA VAL A 88 -10.10 6.41 -3.60
C VAL A 88 -10.56 7.75 -3.05
N ARG A 89 -11.74 8.20 -3.45
CA ARG A 89 -12.39 9.35 -2.82
C ARG A 89 -13.26 8.89 -1.68
N TRP A 90 -13.02 9.43 -0.50
CA TRP A 90 -13.89 9.26 0.66
C TRP A 90 -14.47 10.63 1.02
N LYS A 91 -15.80 10.77 0.90
CA LYS A 91 -16.49 12.07 0.84
C LYS A 91 -15.88 12.94 -0.28
N ARG A 92 -15.23 14.05 0.08
CA ARG A 92 -14.52 14.97 -0.84
C ARG A 92 -13.00 14.91 -0.68
N LYS A 93 -12.48 13.95 0.09
CA LYS A 93 -11.05 13.79 0.36
C LYS A 93 -10.47 12.62 -0.42
N LYS A 94 -9.29 12.82 -0.99
CA LYS A 94 -8.48 11.74 -1.55
C LYS A 94 -7.86 10.97 -0.40
N VAL A 95 -8.00 9.64 -0.40
CA VAL A 95 -7.44 8.73 0.60
C VAL A 95 -6.87 7.50 -0.09
N LEU A 96 -6.04 6.74 0.62
CA LEU A 96 -5.54 5.46 0.12
C LEU A 96 -6.59 4.36 0.25
N LYS A 97 -6.58 3.44 -0.71
CA LYS A 97 -7.36 2.20 -0.63
C LYS A 97 -6.81 1.32 0.50
N PRO A 98 -7.69 0.58 1.20
CA PRO A 98 -7.28 -0.37 2.20
C PRO A 98 -6.85 -1.69 1.55
N ASN A 99 -6.00 -2.46 2.22
CA ASN A 99 -5.53 -3.76 1.77
C ASN A 99 -5.02 -3.76 0.32
N VAL A 100 -4.16 -2.80 -0.04
CA VAL A 100 -3.55 -2.79 -1.37
C VAL A 100 -2.03 -2.71 -1.30
N VAL A 101 -1.41 -3.18 -2.38
CA VAL A 101 0.01 -2.98 -2.67
C VAL A 101 0.13 -2.18 -3.95
N TYR A 102 0.94 -1.13 -3.96
CA TYR A 102 1.21 -0.34 -5.15
C TYR A 102 2.69 -0.01 -5.26
N SER A 103 3.16 0.13 -6.50
CA SER A 103 4.57 0.44 -6.78
C SER A 103 4.68 1.72 -7.61
N THR A 104 5.64 2.58 -7.26
CA THR A 104 5.95 3.80 -8.02
C THR A 104 6.73 3.47 -9.30
N LYS A 105 6.86 4.45 -10.20
CA LYS A 105 7.70 4.30 -11.41
C LYS A 105 9.18 4.05 -11.08
N GLN A 106 9.62 4.47 -9.89
CA GLN A 106 10.98 4.28 -9.38
C GLN A 106 11.22 2.88 -8.81
N GLY A 107 10.17 2.06 -8.68
CA GLY A 107 10.27 0.70 -8.13
C GLY A 107 10.03 0.62 -6.63
N TYR A 108 9.57 1.70 -5.99
CA TYR A 108 9.26 1.68 -4.55
C TYR A 108 7.87 1.10 -4.33
N THR A 109 7.77 0.13 -3.44
CA THR A 109 6.53 -0.61 -3.18
C THR A 109 6.00 -0.29 -1.80
N TYR A 110 4.70 -0.04 -1.71
CA TYR A 110 4.01 0.35 -0.49
C TYR A 110 2.84 -0.60 -0.26
N THR A 111 2.61 -0.95 1.01
CA THR A 111 1.46 -1.79 1.40
C THR A 111 0.59 -1.04 2.39
N THR A 112 -0.72 -1.09 2.20
CA THR A 112 -1.70 -0.52 3.13
C THR A 112 -2.46 -1.59 3.90
N ASP A 113 -2.85 -1.26 5.13
CA ASP A 113 -3.73 -2.09 5.93
C ASP A 113 -5.21 -1.87 5.61
N HIS A 114 -6.09 -2.55 6.34
CA HIS A 114 -7.54 -2.44 6.22
C HIS A 114 -8.13 -1.04 6.54
N TYR A 115 -7.37 -0.12 7.12
CA TYR A 115 -7.77 1.29 7.27
C TYR A 115 -7.28 2.17 6.11
N GLY A 116 -6.41 1.65 5.24
CA GLY A 116 -5.72 2.42 4.20
C GLY A 116 -4.48 3.14 4.73
N ARG A 117 -3.93 2.73 5.88
CA ARG A 117 -2.68 3.27 6.44
C ARG A 117 -1.49 2.52 5.84
N ILE A 118 -0.41 3.22 5.52
CA ILE A 118 0.81 2.59 5.01
C ILE A 118 1.47 1.82 6.15
N VAL A 119 1.64 0.51 5.99
CA VAL A 119 2.24 -0.36 7.01
C VAL A 119 3.62 -0.87 6.64
N LYS A 120 3.97 -0.85 5.36
CA LYS A 120 5.24 -1.34 4.83
C LYS A 120 5.68 -0.52 3.61
N VAL A 121 6.98 -0.27 3.50
CA VAL A 121 7.62 0.33 2.31
C VAL A 121 8.88 -0.45 1.96
N GLU A 122 9.07 -0.73 0.68
CA GLU A 122 10.23 -1.45 0.15
C GLU A 122 10.82 -0.74 -1.06
N ALA A 123 12.11 -0.46 -1.01
CA ALA A 123 12.91 0.08 -2.10
C ALA A 123 14.20 -0.73 -2.19
N SER A 124 14.31 -1.60 -3.20
CA SER A 124 15.53 -2.40 -3.40
C SER A 124 16.73 -1.54 -3.81
N ASP A 125 16.46 -0.41 -4.46
CA ASP A 125 17.48 0.53 -4.92
C ASP A 125 16.93 1.96 -4.89
N LEU A 126 17.34 2.75 -3.90
CA LEU A 126 16.98 4.17 -3.80
C LEU A 126 17.63 4.97 -4.91
N LYS A 127 16.80 5.80 -5.57
CA LYS A 127 17.20 6.64 -6.68
C LYS A 127 17.45 8.06 -6.21
N TYR A 128 18.67 8.55 -6.36
CA TYR A 128 18.96 9.96 -6.19
C TYR A 128 18.22 10.81 -7.24
N GLY A 129 17.60 11.90 -6.80
CA GLY A 129 16.96 12.89 -7.65
C GLY A 129 15.79 13.55 -6.93
N GLU A 130 15.67 14.86 -7.09
CA GLU A 130 14.65 15.64 -6.38
C GLU A 130 13.32 15.67 -7.12
N VAL A 131 12.23 15.61 -6.38
CA VAL A 131 10.86 15.82 -6.89
C VAL A 131 10.14 16.88 -6.08
N LYS A 132 9.20 17.58 -6.73
CA LYS A 132 8.44 18.67 -6.12
C LYS A 132 7.62 18.17 -4.93
N ARG A 133 7.81 18.82 -3.78
CA ARG A 133 7.00 18.58 -2.58
C ARG A 133 5.58 19.12 -2.75
N ASN A 134 4.60 18.46 -2.13
CA ASN A 134 3.23 18.96 -2.06
C ASN A 134 2.93 19.46 -0.64
N GLN A 135 2.99 20.78 -0.44
CA GLN A 135 2.78 21.39 0.87
C GLN A 135 1.36 21.17 1.40
N TYR A 136 0.36 21.15 0.51
CA TYR A 136 -1.00 20.85 0.90
C TYR A 136 -1.14 19.42 1.46
N ALA A 137 -0.51 18.43 0.82
CA ALA A 137 -0.54 17.04 1.31
C ALA A 137 0.20 16.91 2.65
N GLN A 138 1.38 17.52 2.78
CA GLN A 138 2.16 17.50 4.03
C GLN A 138 1.38 18.15 5.20
N SER A 139 0.70 19.27 4.98
CA SER A 139 -0.09 19.95 6.01
C SER A 139 -1.40 19.22 6.38
N ASN A 140 -1.84 18.25 5.58
CA ASN A 140 -3.08 17.51 5.81
C ASN A 140 -2.89 16.02 6.13
N SER A 141 -1.65 15.51 6.10
CA SER A 141 -1.34 14.11 6.40
C SER A 141 -1.84 13.69 7.80
N GLY A 142 -2.51 12.54 7.84
CA GLY A 142 -3.06 11.83 9.00
C GLY A 142 -3.91 12.61 10.01
N LYS A 143 -4.60 13.67 9.55
CA LYS A 143 -5.76 14.20 10.31
C LYS A 143 -6.85 13.11 10.42
N PRO A 144 -7.55 12.99 11.56
CA PRO A 144 -7.51 13.91 12.70
C PRO A 144 -6.44 13.61 13.75
N ASP A 145 -5.79 12.45 13.72
CA ASP A 145 -4.95 11.98 14.85
C ASP A 145 -3.50 12.53 14.85
N ARG A 146 -3.14 13.31 13.83
CA ARG A 146 -1.92 14.13 13.78
C ARG A 146 -1.83 15.05 15.01
N LEU A 147 -0.66 15.11 15.63
CA LEU A 147 -0.34 16.08 16.69
C LEU A 147 0.03 17.45 16.11
N MET A 148 -0.06 18.49 16.94
CA MET A 148 0.22 19.87 16.55
C MET A 148 1.68 20.06 16.08
N ASP A 149 2.61 19.33 16.69
CA ASP A 149 4.05 19.36 16.43
C ASP A 149 4.51 18.29 15.43
N ASP A 150 3.59 17.51 14.85
CA ASP A 150 3.91 16.60 13.75
C ASP A 150 4.05 17.37 12.43
N ASP A 151 4.92 16.88 11.56
CA ASP A 151 4.97 17.19 10.15
C ASP A 151 4.29 16.09 9.31
N GLY A 152 4.01 16.39 8.04
CA GLY A 152 3.76 15.35 7.03
C GLY A 152 5.09 14.75 6.59
N GLY A 153 5.64 13.84 7.38
CA GLY A 153 6.93 13.21 7.13
C GLY A 153 6.88 12.27 5.94
N HIS A 154 7.89 12.34 5.09
CA HIS A 154 8.03 11.41 3.96
C HIS A 154 8.59 10.07 4.45
N LEU A 155 8.02 8.96 4.00
CA LEU A 155 8.60 7.62 4.23
C LEU A 155 9.82 7.39 3.34
N ILE A 156 9.78 7.91 2.11
CA ILE A 156 10.94 8.04 1.22
C ILE A 156 11.06 9.52 0.86
N ALA A 157 12.17 10.18 1.21
CA ALA A 157 12.32 11.61 0.95
C ALA A 157 12.19 11.99 -0.53
N SER A 158 11.76 13.24 -0.75
CA SER A 158 11.73 13.88 -2.08
C SER A 158 13.08 13.83 -2.82
N ILE A 159 14.22 13.88 -2.12
CA ILE A 159 15.56 13.76 -2.71
C ILE A 159 15.88 12.35 -3.24
N PHE A 160 15.08 11.36 -2.83
CA PHE A 160 15.11 9.99 -3.34
C PHE A 160 13.98 9.72 -4.33
N LYS A 161 13.46 10.74 -5.00
CA LYS A 161 12.28 10.67 -5.88
C LYS A 161 11.02 10.12 -5.21
N GLY A 162 10.91 10.21 -3.88
CA GLY A 162 9.71 9.80 -3.15
C GLY A 162 8.53 10.72 -3.46
N SER A 163 7.33 10.15 -3.60
CA SER A 163 6.12 10.91 -3.89
C SER A 163 5.89 12.00 -2.84
N GLY A 164 5.55 13.21 -3.28
CA GLY A 164 5.13 14.29 -2.38
C GLY A 164 3.68 14.17 -1.91
N ASP A 165 2.93 13.19 -2.40
CA ASP A 165 1.50 13.01 -2.14
C ASP A 165 1.23 12.06 -0.95
N ILE A 166 -0.04 11.91 -0.56
CA ILE A 166 -0.46 11.14 0.63
C ILE A 166 -0.08 9.64 0.60
N ASP A 167 0.38 9.12 -0.55
CA ASP A 167 0.85 7.75 -0.72
C ASP A 167 2.28 7.51 -0.22
N ASN A 168 2.94 8.54 0.30
CA ASN A 168 4.28 8.42 0.86
C ASN A 168 4.44 9.29 2.11
N LEU A 169 3.34 9.78 2.68
CA LEU A 169 3.34 10.67 3.82
C LEU A 169 2.64 10.03 5.02
N VAL A 170 3.20 10.26 6.20
CA VAL A 170 2.61 9.91 7.51
C VAL A 170 2.76 11.09 8.47
N PRO A 171 1.90 11.23 9.49
CA PRO A 171 2.17 12.13 10.60
C PRO A 171 3.44 11.67 11.32
N MET A 172 4.43 12.55 11.37
CA MET A 172 5.73 12.24 11.95
C MET A 172 6.15 13.39 12.86
N SER A 173 6.59 13.09 14.08
CA SER A 173 7.06 14.11 15.02
C SER A 173 8.13 14.98 14.35
N SER A 174 7.97 16.30 14.42
CA SER A 174 8.92 17.24 13.82
C SER A 174 10.33 17.06 14.35
N GLN A 175 10.49 16.61 15.60
CA GLN A 175 11.82 16.38 16.20
C GLN A 175 12.56 15.19 15.61
N ILE A 176 11.86 14.18 15.08
CA ILE A 176 12.51 13.07 14.38
C ILE A 176 12.65 13.36 12.89
N ASN A 177 11.69 14.09 12.30
CA ASN A 177 11.57 14.37 10.87
C ASN A 177 12.50 15.49 10.37
N ARG A 178 12.69 16.55 11.16
CA ARG A 178 13.47 17.75 10.77
C ARG A 178 14.97 17.54 11.01
N SER A 179 15.75 18.54 10.58
CA SER A 179 17.20 18.57 10.79
C SER A 179 17.58 18.26 12.23
N GLY A 180 18.58 17.39 12.41
CA GLY A 180 19.01 16.88 13.71
C GLY A 180 18.24 15.66 14.23
N GLY A 181 17.05 15.38 13.68
CA GLY A 181 16.24 14.23 14.06
C GLY A 181 16.74 12.89 13.53
N LYS A 182 16.35 11.79 14.19
CA LYS A 182 16.77 10.42 13.81
C LYS A 182 16.39 10.04 12.37
N TRP A 183 15.21 10.44 11.90
CA TRP A 183 14.78 10.15 10.52
C TRP A 183 15.64 10.91 9.52
N TYR A 184 15.84 12.21 9.77
CA TYR A 184 16.71 13.06 8.96
C TYR A 184 18.14 12.50 8.86
N GLN A 185 18.71 12.02 9.97
CA GLN A 185 20.05 11.43 9.98
C GLN A 185 20.16 10.19 9.09
N LEU A 186 19.13 9.32 9.07
CA LEU A 186 19.09 8.17 8.16
C LEU A 186 19.09 8.62 6.70
N GLU A 187 18.26 9.60 6.36
CA GLU A 187 18.19 10.15 5.01
C GLU A 187 19.53 10.76 4.59
N GLN A 188 20.23 11.48 5.48
CA GLN A 188 21.57 12.00 5.19
C GLN A 188 22.60 10.88 4.96
N GLU A 189 22.55 9.78 5.73
CA GLU A 189 23.45 8.64 5.53
C GLU A 189 23.22 8.00 4.15
N TRP A 190 21.96 7.78 3.77
CA TRP A 190 21.61 7.23 2.46
C TRP A 190 22.02 8.16 1.32
N LEU A 191 21.81 9.47 1.50
CA LEU A 191 22.21 10.48 0.53
C LEU A 191 23.73 10.51 0.34
N ALA A 192 24.49 10.48 1.42
CA ALA A 192 25.95 10.48 1.37
C ALA A 192 26.47 9.26 0.59
N ALA A 193 25.86 8.09 0.78
CA ALA A 193 26.23 6.89 0.04
C ALA A 193 25.92 7.00 -1.46
N LEU A 194 24.75 7.54 -1.82
CA LEU A 194 24.34 7.74 -3.21
C LEU A 194 25.14 8.83 -3.95
N ARG A 195 25.80 9.73 -3.21
CA ARG A 195 26.64 10.82 -3.75
C ARG A 195 28.12 10.46 -3.92
N LYS A 196 28.54 9.26 -3.51
CA LYS A 196 29.92 8.79 -3.73
C LYS A 196 30.21 8.60 -5.22
N ASP A 197 31.48 8.51 -5.54
CA ASP A 197 31.97 8.19 -6.87
C ASP A 197 32.86 6.92 -6.83
N PRO A 198 32.42 5.77 -7.37
CA PRO A 198 31.09 5.54 -7.95
C PRO A 198 29.97 5.51 -6.87
N PRO A 199 28.70 5.80 -7.24
CA PRO A 199 27.58 5.77 -6.32
C PRO A 199 27.37 4.38 -5.69
N GLU A 200 27.13 4.34 -4.38
CA GLU A 200 26.77 3.09 -3.71
C GLU A 200 25.26 2.82 -3.81
N THR A 201 24.88 1.56 -3.93
CA THR A 201 23.46 1.15 -3.90
C THR A 201 22.90 1.21 -2.49
N VAL A 202 21.68 1.71 -2.32
CA VAL A 202 21.00 1.73 -1.02
C VAL A 202 19.66 1.01 -1.12
N SER A 203 19.49 -0.08 -0.37
CA SER A 203 18.21 -0.77 -0.23
C SER A 203 17.57 -0.44 1.11
N VAL A 204 16.29 -0.07 1.12
CA VAL A 204 15.53 0.27 2.33
C VAL A 204 14.25 -0.56 2.40
N SER A 205 13.96 -1.07 3.59
CA SER A 205 12.71 -1.74 3.94
C SER A 205 12.20 -1.18 5.27
N ILE A 206 11.11 -0.42 5.22
CA ILE A 206 10.37 -0.02 6.40
C ILE A 206 9.37 -1.17 6.65
N GLU A 207 9.81 -2.17 7.40
CA GLU A 207 9.09 -3.45 7.52
C GLU A 207 7.81 -3.34 8.33
N SER A 208 7.77 -2.41 9.30
CA SER A 208 6.64 -2.23 10.20
C SER A 208 6.51 -0.77 10.58
N ILE A 209 5.45 -0.15 10.07
CA ILE A 209 4.91 1.11 10.57
C ILE A 209 3.76 0.73 11.51
N ARG A 210 3.95 0.92 12.82
CA ARG A 210 2.97 0.51 13.83
C ARG A 210 1.98 1.62 14.10
N TYR A 211 0.74 1.22 14.33
CA TYR A 211 -0.36 2.10 14.71
C TYR A 211 -1.07 1.52 15.94
N GLU A 212 -1.65 2.38 16.75
CA GLU A 212 -2.49 2.00 17.88
C GLU A 212 -3.96 2.15 17.52
N GLY A 213 -4.74 1.08 17.70
CA GLY A 213 -6.17 1.05 17.41
C GLY A 213 -6.50 1.53 15.99
N ASP A 214 -7.43 2.48 15.91
CA ASP A 214 -7.92 3.11 14.67
C ASP A 214 -7.16 4.40 14.31
N SER A 215 -6.07 4.74 15.02
CA SER A 215 -5.30 5.97 14.79
C SER A 215 -4.67 6.01 13.40
N MET A 216 -4.72 7.18 12.76
CA MET A 216 -4.00 7.48 11.51
C MET A 216 -2.55 7.91 11.73
N ARG A 217 -2.14 8.11 12.98
CA ARG A 217 -0.78 8.48 13.37
C ARG A 217 0.00 7.22 13.80
N PRO A 218 1.15 6.92 13.16
CA PRO A 218 1.97 5.80 13.58
C PRO A 218 2.67 6.08 14.91
N THR A 219 3.01 5.04 15.65
CA THR A 219 3.72 5.13 16.94
C THR A 219 5.19 4.69 16.84
N LEU A 220 5.53 3.84 15.87
CA LEU A 220 6.89 3.30 15.71
C LEU A 220 7.19 2.98 14.26
N PHE A 221 8.42 3.26 13.84
CA PHE A 221 8.98 2.83 12.57
C PHE A 221 10.09 1.82 12.80
N LYS A 222 9.97 0.63 12.18
CA LYS A 222 11.06 -0.37 12.12
C LYS A 222 11.65 -0.40 10.72
N ILE A 223 12.91 0.01 10.62
CA ILE A 223 13.61 0.25 9.36
C ILE A 223 14.77 -0.74 9.28
N LYS A 224 14.90 -1.40 8.13
CA LYS A 224 16.09 -2.13 7.73
C LYS A 224 16.65 -1.50 6.47
N TYR A 225 17.95 -1.29 6.44
CA TYR A 225 18.60 -0.80 5.22
C TYR A 225 19.99 -1.41 5.05
N LYS A 226 20.45 -1.39 3.80
CA LYS A 226 21.78 -1.88 3.40
C LYS A 226 22.37 -0.89 2.42
N ILE A 227 23.64 -0.56 2.62
CA ILE A 227 24.41 0.32 1.74
C ILE A 227 25.56 -0.49 1.15
N GLY A 228 25.58 -0.62 -0.18
CA GLY A 228 26.55 -1.43 -0.91
C GLY A 228 26.62 -2.87 -0.40
N ALA A 229 27.83 -3.37 -0.22
CA ALA A 229 28.09 -4.71 0.32
C ALA A 229 28.08 -4.79 1.86
N ARG A 230 27.80 -3.70 2.58
CA ARG A 230 27.84 -3.67 4.05
C ARG A 230 26.76 -4.55 4.68
N ARG A 231 26.92 -4.85 5.97
CA ARG A 231 25.89 -5.56 6.76
C ARG A 231 24.59 -4.74 6.82
N VAL A 232 23.46 -5.45 6.86
CA VAL A 232 22.14 -4.83 7.03
C VAL A 232 22.09 -4.15 8.41
N LYS A 233 21.72 -2.87 8.42
CA LYS A 233 21.43 -2.11 9.64
C LYS A 233 19.94 -2.19 9.94
N LYS A 234 19.60 -2.26 11.23
CA LYS A 234 18.22 -2.25 11.73
C LYS A 234 18.07 -1.08 12.70
N VAL A 235 17.07 -0.24 12.50
CA VAL A 235 16.81 0.94 13.32
C VAL A 235 15.34 0.94 13.70
N SER A 236 15.05 1.27 14.96
CA SER A 236 13.69 1.53 15.42
C SER A 236 13.61 2.99 15.88
N ILE A 237 12.59 3.69 15.43
CA ILE A 237 12.36 5.10 15.78
C ILE A 237 10.93 5.22 16.31
N GLU A 238 10.78 5.65 17.56
CA GLU A 238 9.49 5.99 18.13
C GLU A 238 9.00 7.32 17.57
N ASN A 239 7.70 7.41 17.26
CA ASN A 239 7.13 8.63 16.69
C ASN A 239 6.80 9.65 17.80
N LYS A 240 7.81 10.10 18.55
CA LYS A 240 7.71 11.03 19.67
C LYS A 240 8.97 11.90 19.75
N PRO A 241 8.97 13.00 20.51
CA PRO A 241 10.18 13.78 20.80
C PRO A 241 11.39 12.90 21.20
N GLY A 242 12.56 13.15 20.60
CA GLY A 242 13.80 12.35 20.80
C GLY A 242 13.87 11.00 20.06
N GLY A 243 12.70 10.45 19.71
CA GLY A 243 12.52 9.21 18.94
C GLY A 243 13.01 7.93 19.58
#